data_AF-A0A7J4L420-F1
#
_entry.id   AF-A0A7J4L420-F1
#
_cell.length_a   1.000
_cell.length_b   1.000
_cell.length_c   1.000
_cell.angle_alpha   90.00
_cell.angle_beta   90.00
_cell.angle_gamma   90.00
#
_symmetry.space_group_name_H-M   'P 1'
#
loop_
_entity.id
_entity.type
_entity.pdbx_description
1 polymer ?
#
loop_
_entity_poly.entity_id
_entity_poly.type
_entity_poly.pdbx_seq_one_letter_code
_entity_poly.pdbx_strand_id
1 'polypeptide(L)'
;MTPVRPTRPMSSFWAMHRYWIPPIFMESNVWHLFDSAVYGTQGIVEGKTDSNNQIKYYKEAKKFEDLNDGANIFLKTHHALELTQIIPKDSVDYVFTDPPYGGAVQYFELSTLWASWLKLDLNYKDEVTINKQQTKDFDYYHKMLTAAFKQVYDVLKRGKYMTVTFHSTDIKVWTSIIKAVVLAGFDLEKIVYQPPARPSAKGLLQPYGSAVGDYYIRFKKPEADRKLTEGQVSEERYERVVVEAAKRILAERGEPTIYQFILNGIIVELKREGALLSGKKNPDEVMKEHLKDEFTLINVKDEKGKSVGKKWWLKNVKSISHLESVPLAERVETAVVDVLHNKVKVSFDNILQEIFIKFPNALTPDTQDVREILKEYADTTPDGKWVLKPIVKIRESEHSKMIYLLGVLGQKAGFDVWIGIREQGEMYNKVKLSSLINNKRLNFRFIPVTNLDRVKQIDVIWLDEGRIQYEFEVENTTAITDAIVRGSNIPHNNIKRVIVIPKEREKLLYRKLEEPILKESLVMDNWNFVFYNDLEKFYNNNNCKKEISTEIFDKIFRMPKNDAEHTQNSLNIYL
;
A
#
# COMPACT_ATOMS: atom_id res chain seq x y z
N MET A 1 0.19 41.38 -8.33
CA MET A 1 -0.11 41.22 -6.89
C MET A 1 -0.15 39.74 -6.56
N THR A 2 0.60 39.29 -5.55
CA THR A 2 0.63 37.89 -5.10
C THR A 2 0.19 37.81 -3.63
N PRO A 3 -0.57 36.78 -3.23
CA PRO A 3 -1.08 36.68 -1.86
C PRO A 3 0.07 36.43 -0.87
N VAL A 4 0.05 37.13 0.27
CA VAL A 4 0.98 36.84 1.37
C VAL A 4 0.50 35.57 2.09
N ARG A 5 1.31 34.51 2.10
CA ARG A 5 0.98 33.26 2.79
C ARG A 5 1.57 33.25 4.20
N PRO A 6 0.79 32.93 5.25
CA PRO A 6 1.30 32.87 6.63
C PRO A 6 2.45 31.88 6.83
N THR A 7 2.42 30.75 6.11
CA THR A 7 3.43 29.69 6.21
C THR A 7 4.62 29.88 5.28
N ARG A 8 4.51 30.77 4.29
CA ARG A 8 5.57 31.14 3.34
C ARG A 8 5.43 32.61 2.94
N PRO A 9 5.85 33.54 3.82
CA PRO A 9 5.92 34.94 3.46
C PRO A 9 6.76 35.08 2.17
N MET A 10 6.38 35.97 1.25
CA MET A 10 7.11 36.25 -0.01
C MET A 10 7.05 35.17 -1.12
N SER A 11 6.16 34.18 -1.04
CA SER A 11 5.92 33.23 -2.15
C SER A 11 5.10 33.84 -3.30
N SER A 12 5.63 33.85 -4.53
CA SER A 12 4.96 34.39 -5.74
C SER A 12 3.92 33.45 -6.38
N PHE A 13 3.66 32.28 -5.81
CA PHE A 13 2.79 31.26 -6.42
C PHE A 13 1.28 31.53 -6.23
N TRP A 14 0.46 31.16 -7.22
CA TRP A 14 -1.01 31.18 -7.14
C TRP A 14 -1.51 30.26 -6.00
N ALA A 15 -2.27 30.81 -5.06
CA ALA A 15 -2.75 30.05 -3.90
C ALA A 15 -4.09 29.33 -4.15
N MET A 16 -4.81 29.72 -5.20
CA MET A 16 -6.08 29.12 -5.60
C MET A 16 -6.21 29.09 -7.11
N HIS A 17 -6.96 28.14 -7.65
CA HIS A 17 -7.19 27.96 -9.08
C HIS A 17 -8.33 28.86 -9.61
N ARG A 18 -8.33 30.16 -9.27
CA ARG A 18 -9.31 31.16 -9.74
C ARG A 18 -8.75 32.57 -9.65
N TYR A 19 -9.28 33.49 -10.47
CA TYR A 19 -9.03 34.91 -10.27
C TYR A 19 -9.69 35.39 -8.99
N TRP A 20 -8.92 36.12 -8.18
CA TRP A 20 -9.39 36.77 -6.96
C TRP A 20 -8.46 37.93 -6.62
N ILE A 21 -8.94 38.88 -5.82
CA ILE A 21 -8.11 39.94 -5.26
C ILE A 21 -7.99 39.65 -3.76
N PRO A 22 -6.82 39.21 -3.27
CA PRO A 22 -6.66 38.93 -1.84
C PRO A 22 -6.61 40.24 -1.04
N PRO A 23 -7.16 40.27 0.18
CA PRO A 23 -7.16 41.48 1.02
C PRO A 23 -5.75 41.88 1.49
N ILE A 24 -4.83 40.92 1.58
CA ILE A 24 -3.42 41.14 1.87
C ILE A 24 -2.60 40.58 0.72
N PHE A 25 -1.85 41.45 0.04
CA PHE A 25 -1.01 41.12 -1.10
C PHE A 25 0.36 41.76 -0.99
N MET A 26 1.32 41.19 -1.71
CA MET A 26 2.57 41.87 -2.05
C MET A 26 2.55 42.24 -3.53
N GLU A 27 3.21 43.33 -3.86
CA GLU A 27 3.58 43.63 -5.23
C GLU A 27 4.87 42.87 -5.57
N SER A 28 4.89 42.26 -6.75
CA SER A 28 6.07 41.58 -7.26
C SER A 28 6.61 42.40 -8.41
N ASN A 29 7.90 42.74 -8.36
CA ASN A 29 8.55 43.47 -9.44
C ASN A 29 8.52 42.62 -10.72
N VAL A 30 7.87 43.13 -11.76
CA VAL A 30 7.65 42.40 -13.02
C VAL A 30 8.98 42.05 -13.69
N TRP A 31 9.97 42.95 -13.65
CA TRP A 31 11.29 42.69 -14.21
C TRP A 31 12.03 41.59 -13.47
N HIS A 32 11.96 41.54 -12.14
CA HIS A 32 12.57 40.46 -11.37
C HIS A 32 11.91 39.10 -11.64
N LEU A 33 10.58 39.08 -11.80
CA LEU A 33 9.86 37.86 -12.15
C LEU A 33 10.21 37.38 -13.56
N PHE A 34 10.30 38.31 -14.52
CA PHE A 34 10.72 38.01 -15.88
C PHE A 34 12.17 37.49 -15.91
N ASP A 35 13.10 38.19 -15.27
CA ASP A 35 14.50 37.80 -15.15
C ASP A 35 14.66 36.41 -14.53
N SER A 36 13.95 36.14 -13.42
CA SER A 36 13.93 34.82 -12.79
C SER A 36 13.32 33.73 -13.68
N ALA A 37 12.30 34.03 -14.47
CA ALA A 37 11.70 33.08 -15.40
C ALA A 37 12.62 32.77 -16.60
N VAL A 38 13.53 33.67 -16.95
CA VAL A 38 14.49 33.47 -18.05
C VAL A 38 15.79 32.84 -17.55
N TYR A 39 16.43 33.44 -16.54
CA TYR A 39 17.80 33.11 -16.09
C TYR A 39 17.87 32.44 -14.72
N GLY A 40 16.76 32.29 -14.01
CA GLY A 40 16.74 31.59 -12.73
C GLY A 40 17.06 30.09 -12.87
N THR A 41 17.23 29.41 -11.74
CA THR A 41 17.55 27.97 -11.69
C THR A 41 16.48 27.06 -12.33
N GLN A 42 15.23 27.55 -12.42
CA GLN A 42 14.12 26.89 -13.12
C GLN A 42 13.69 27.70 -14.35
N GLY A 43 14.54 28.60 -14.82
CA GLY A 43 14.27 29.48 -15.93
C GLY A 43 14.42 28.80 -17.29
N ILE A 44 13.98 29.50 -18.34
CA ILE A 44 14.02 29.03 -19.72
C ILE A 44 15.45 28.66 -20.16
N VAL A 45 16.47 29.42 -19.76
CA VAL A 45 17.86 29.17 -20.17
C VAL A 45 18.38 27.84 -19.61
N GLU A 46 18.19 27.59 -18.31
CA GLU A 46 18.56 26.31 -17.68
C GLU A 46 17.77 25.15 -18.28
N GLY A 47 16.45 25.31 -18.46
CA GLY A 47 15.61 24.29 -19.09
C GLY A 47 16.00 23.98 -20.54
N LYS A 48 16.42 25.00 -21.31
CA LYS A 48 16.94 24.83 -22.67
C LYS A 48 18.32 24.17 -22.67
N THR A 49 19.18 24.52 -21.72
CA THR A 49 20.50 23.90 -21.57
C THR A 49 20.36 22.40 -21.27
N ASP A 50 19.52 22.05 -20.30
CA ASP A 50 19.22 20.66 -19.95
C ASP A 50 18.59 19.88 -21.12
N SER A 51 17.54 20.43 -21.74
CA SER A 51 16.88 19.77 -22.89
C SER A 51 17.81 19.60 -24.10
N ASN A 52 18.66 20.58 -24.42
CA ASN A 52 19.66 20.45 -25.50
C ASN A 52 20.79 19.47 -25.13
N ASN A 53 21.03 19.26 -23.83
CA ASN A 53 21.97 18.24 -23.36
C ASN A 53 21.40 16.83 -23.51
N GLN A 54 20.11 16.65 -23.23
CA GLN A 54 19.44 15.35 -23.30
C GLN A 54 18.97 14.99 -24.72
N ILE A 55 18.46 15.96 -25.48
CA ILE A 55 17.89 15.76 -26.82
C ILE A 55 18.87 16.32 -27.87
N LYS A 56 19.84 15.48 -28.28
CA LYS A 56 20.88 15.88 -29.23
C LYS A 56 20.40 16.02 -30.68
N TYR A 57 19.35 15.31 -31.05
CA TYR A 57 18.81 15.32 -32.40
C TYR A 57 17.29 15.21 -32.40
N TYR A 58 16.63 16.13 -33.09
CA TYR A 58 15.22 16.03 -33.42
C TYR A 58 14.98 16.54 -34.84
N LYS A 59 14.02 15.94 -35.54
CA LYS A 59 13.52 16.37 -36.83
C LYS A 59 12.00 16.40 -36.75
N GLU A 60 11.45 17.60 -36.74
CA GLU A 60 10.01 17.83 -36.60
C GLU A 60 9.25 17.51 -37.89
N ALA A 61 8.16 16.77 -37.74
CA ALA A 61 7.21 16.43 -38.78
C ALA A 61 6.19 17.57 -38.97
N LYS A 62 5.81 17.85 -40.23
CA LYS A 62 4.72 18.79 -40.53
C LYS A 62 3.37 18.08 -40.59
N LYS A 63 3.38 16.81 -41.02
CA LYS A 63 2.24 15.89 -41.05
C LYS A 63 2.63 14.55 -40.44
N PHE A 64 1.64 13.76 -40.05
CA PHE A 64 1.89 12.48 -39.39
C PHE A 64 2.72 11.51 -40.25
N GLU A 65 2.53 11.53 -41.57
CA GLU A 65 3.23 10.63 -42.50
C GLU A 65 4.74 10.89 -42.53
N ASP A 66 5.19 12.13 -42.27
CA ASP A 66 6.61 12.50 -42.27
C ASP A 66 7.41 11.73 -41.20
N LEU A 67 6.73 11.17 -40.19
CA LEU A 67 7.34 10.30 -39.16
C LEU A 67 7.88 8.98 -39.74
N ASN A 68 7.37 8.55 -40.90
CA ASN A 68 7.92 7.42 -41.65
C ASN A 68 9.12 7.84 -42.52
N ASP A 69 9.28 9.14 -42.78
CA ASP A 69 10.30 9.72 -43.66
C ASP A 69 11.42 10.43 -42.87
N GLY A 70 11.79 9.80 -41.75
CA GLY A 70 12.91 10.16 -40.90
C GLY A 70 12.67 11.33 -39.95
N ALA A 71 11.50 11.97 -39.95
CA ALA A 71 11.11 12.82 -38.82
C ALA A 71 10.86 11.96 -37.58
N ASN A 72 11.07 12.51 -36.39
CA ASN A 72 10.98 11.74 -35.14
C ASN A 72 10.13 12.41 -34.04
N ILE A 73 9.57 13.58 -34.32
CA ILE A 73 8.66 14.29 -33.41
C ILE A 73 7.56 15.00 -34.21
N PHE A 74 6.32 14.92 -33.74
CA PHE A 74 5.19 15.66 -34.31
C PHE A 74 4.51 16.46 -33.19
N LEU A 75 4.59 17.79 -33.25
CA LEU A 75 3.99 18.70 -32.27
C LEU A 75 2.84 19.45 -32.93
N LYS A 76 1.64 19.36 -32.34
CA LYS A 76 0.45 19.99 -32.92
C LYS A 76 -0.51 20.45 -31.83
N THR A 77 -1.00 21.68 -31.98
CA THR A 77 -2.20 22.15 -31.27
C THR A 77 -3.42 21.70 -32.05
N HIS A 78 -4.25 20.84 -31.46
CA HIS A 78 -5.44 20.31 -32.12
C HIS A 78 -6.52 19.91 -31.11
N HIS A 79 -7.76 19.80 -31.59
CA HIS A 79 -8.90 19.42 -30.75
C HIS A 79 -8.91 17.91 -30.49
N ALA A 80 -9.01 17.49 -29.24
CA ALA A 80 -9.01 16.07 -28.88
C ALA A 80 -10.23 15.30 -29.45
N LEU A 81 -11.34 16.00 -29.72
CA LEU A 81 -12.52 15.43 -30.39
C LEU A 81 -12.33 15.18 -31.90
N GLU A 82 -11.21 15.60 -32.47
CA GLU A 82 -10.96 15.56 -33.91
C GLU A 82 -9.61 14.90 -34.24
N LEU A 83 -9.04 14.11 -33.31
CA LEU A 83 -7.70 13.54 -33.44
C LEU A 83 -7.49 12.75 -34.74
N THR A 84 -8.54 12.07 -35.23
CA THR A 84 -8.50 11.31 -36.49
C THR A 84 -8.32 12.17 -37.76
N GLN A 85 -8.48 13.50 -37.68
CA GLN A 85 -8.19 14.41 -38.78
C GLN A 85 -6.70 14.62 -39.01
N ILE A 86 -5.88 14.42 -37.96
CA ILE A 86 -4.43 14.66 -38.00
C ILE A 86 -3.59 13.40 -37.79
N ILE A 87 -4.19 12.34 -37.23
CA ILE A 87 -3.53 11.05 -36.99
C ILE A 87 -4.41 9.95 -37.62
N PRO A 88 -3.87 9.12 -38.52
CA PRO A 88 -4.61 8.02 -39.13
C PRO A 88 -5.11 7.01 -38.10
N LYS A 89 -6.19 6.29 -38.42
CA LYS A 89 -6.69 5.19 -37.59
C LYS A 89 -5.67 4.06 -37.49
N ASP A 90 -5.66 3.35 -36.36
CA ASP A 90 -4.77 2.21 -36.10
C ASP A 90 -3.28 2.49 -36.43
N SER A 91 -2.80 3.70 -36.12
CA SER A 91 -1.43 4.13 -36.42
C SER A 91 -0.54 4.26 -35.18
N VAL A 92 -1.14 4.40 -33.99
CA VAL A 92 -0.43 4.65 -32.73
C VAL A 92 -0.21 3.34 -31.96
N ASP A 93 1.00 3.13 -31.45
CA ASP A 93 1.36 1.93 -30.67
C ASP A 93 1.13 2.04 -29.17
N TYR A 94 1.08 3.27 -28.64
CA TYR A 94 0.84 3.53 -27.22
C TYR A 94 0.35 4.95 -27.02
N VAL A 95 -0.57 5.14 -26.06
CA VAL A 95 -1.06 6.48 -25.69
C VAL A 95 -0.80 6.72 -24.21
N PHE A 96 -0.30 7.91 -23.88
CA PHE A 96 -0.18 8.40 -22.53
C PHE A 96 -0.88 9.76 -22.44
N THR A 97 -1.85 9.92 -21.54
CA THR A 97 -2.70 11.13 -21.51
C THR A 97 -3.15 11.50 -20.10
N ASP A 98 -3.40 12.80 -19.90
CA ASP A 98 -3.88 13.42 -18.66
C ASP A 98 -5.12 14.28 -18.96
N PRO A 99 -6.34 13.73 -18.83
CA PRO A 99 -7.57 14.47 -19.13
C PRO A 99 -7.94 15.48 -18.04
N PRO A 100 -8.77 16.49 -18.34
CA PRO A 100 -9.15 17.54 -17.39
C PRO A 100 -9.94 17.02 -16.18
N TYR A 101 -9.72 17.62 -15.00
CA TYR A 101 -10.23 17.17 -13.69
C TYR A 101 -11.65 17.65 -13.34
N GLY A 102 -12.62 17.51 -14.25
CA GLY A 102 -14.05 17.75 -13.95
C GLY A 102 -14.34 19.10 -13.28
N GLY A 103 -13.70 20.18 -13.73
CA GLY A 103 -13.91 21.53 -13.21
C GLY A 103 -13.08 21.95 -11.99
N ALA A 104 -12.19 21.09 -11.48
CA ALA A 104 -11.28 21.44 -10.38
C ALA A 104 -10.33 22.61 -10.73
N VAL A 105 -10.02 22.76 -12.02
CA VAL A 105 -9.29 23.90 -12.60
C VAL A 105 -10.05 24.34 -13.85
N GLN A 106 -10.40 25.63 -13.93
CA GLN A 106 -11.05 26.22 -15.10
C GLN A 106 -9.96 26.77 -16.05
N TYR A 107 -9.34 25.89 -16.82
CA TYR A 107 -8.15 26.25 -17.61
C TYR A 107 -8.40 27.37 -18.62
N PHE A 108 -9.52 27.35 -19.36
CA PHE A 108 -9.78 28.40 -20.35
C PHE A 108 -10.03 29.74 -19.67
N GLU A 109 -10.86 29.77 -18.62
CA GLU A 109 -11.10 30.99 -17.85
C GLU A 109 -9.79 31.59 -17.34
N LEU A 110 -8.94 30.78 -16.70
CA LEU A 110 -7.62 31.18 -16.19
C LEU A 110 -6.62 31.58 -17.28
N SER A 111 -6.83 31.12 -18.51
CA SER A 111 -5.98 31.43 -19.65
C SER A 111 -6.48 32.62 -20.46
N THR A 112 -7.71 33.10 -20.25
CA THR A 112 -8.35 34.17 -21.03
C THR A 112 -7.47 35.40 -21.19
N LEU A 113 -6.90 35.89 -20.07
CA LEU A 113 -6.07 37.09 -20.08
C LEU A 113 -4.85 36.91 -21.00
N TRP A 114 -4.20 35.74 -20.89
CA TRP A 114 -3.00 35.41 -21.66
C TRP A 114 -3.32 35.15 -23.12
N ALA A 115 -4.41 34.42 -23.40
CA ALA A 115 -4.89 34.17 -24.75
C ALA A 115 -5.23 35.49 -25.45
N SER A 116 -5.93 36.41 -24.77
CA SER A 116 -6.24 37.74 -25.31
C SER A 116 -4.97 38.55 -25.62
N TRP A 117 -3.98 38.55 -24.73
CA TRP A 117 -2.70 39.20 -24.97
C TRP A 117 -2.02 38.60 -26.22
N LEU A 118 -1.97 37.27 -26.30
CA LEU A 118 -1.35 36.55 -27.41
C LEU A 118 -2.19 36.52 -28.69
N LYS A 119 -3.37 37.17 -28.68
CA LYS A 119 -4.33 37.18 -29.81
C LYS A 119 -4.75 35.77 -30.23
N LEU A 120 -4.94 34.90 -29.25
CA LEU A 120 -5.46 33.54 -29.41
C LEU A 120 -6.94 33.52 -29.02
N ASP A 121 -7.75 32.93 -29.88
CA ASP A 121 -9.18 32.72 -29.62
C ASP A 121 -9.41 31.41 -28.86
N LEU A 122 -10.11 31.50 -27.73
CA LEU A 122 -10.48 30.34 -26.93
C LEU A 122 -11.90 29.88 -27.27
N ASN A 123 -12.04 28.66 -27.79
CA ASN A 123 -13.34 28.07 -28.04
C ASN A 123 -13.93 27.44 -26.78
N TYR A 124 -14.62 28.26 -25.98
CA TYR A 124 -15.31 27.80 -24.78
C TYR A 124 -16.39 26.76 -25.04
N LYS A 125 -16.95 26.65 -26.25
CA LYS A 125 -18.08 25.76 -26.51
C LYS A 125 -17.72 24.28 -26.37
N ASP A 126 -16.49 23.93 -26.76
CA ASP A 126 -16.03 22.54 -26.84
C ASP A 126 -15.04 22.17 -25.72
N GLU A 127 -14.82 23.06 -24.75
CA GLU A 127 -13.98 22.80 -23.58
C GLU A 127 -14.61 21.70 -22.70
N VAL A 128 -13.85 20.62 -22.51
CA VAL A 128 -14.19 19.49 -21.64
C VAL A 128 -13.98 19.89 -20.17
N THR A 129 -15.02 20.45 -19.53
CA THR A 129 -15.00 20.87 -18.13
C THR A 129 -16.39 20.75 -17.49
N ILE A 130 -16.44 20.84 -16.16
CA ILE A 130 -17.68 21.07 -15.40
C ILE A 130 -17.67 22.54 -14.97
N ASN A 131 -18.66 23.29 -15.39
CA ASN A 131 -18.77 24.71 -15.10
C ASN A 131 -20.25 25.14 -15.07
N LYS A 132 -20.73 25.49 -13.87
CA LYS A 132 -22.13 25.87 -13.66
C LYS A 132 -22.52 27.15 -14.41
N GLN A 133 -21.63 28.13 -14.47
CA GLN A 133 -21.85 29.42 -15.13
C GLN A 133 -21.94 29.25 -16.65
N GLN A 134 -21.20 28.29 -17.21
CA GLN A 134 -21.26 27.91 -18.62
C GLN A 134 -22.32 26.84 -18.92
N THR A 135 -23.19 26.49 -17.95
CA THR A 135 -24.21 25.42 -18.08
C THR A 135 -23.64 24.05 -18.50
N LYS A 136 -22.39 23.78 -18.14
CA LYS A 136 -21.71 22.49 -18.37
C LYS A 136 -21.75 21.67 -17.09
N ASP A 137 -22.62 20.66 -17.07
CA ASP A 137 -22.77 19.75 -15.95
C ASP A 137 -21.87 18.51 -16.08
N PHE A 138 -22.04 17.58 -15.15
CA PHE A 138 -21.31 16.32 -15.13
C PHE A 138 -21.61 15.44 -16.35
N ASP A 139 -22.85 15.45 -16.85
CA ASP A 139 -23.26 14.64 -18.00
C ASP A 139 -22.63 15.17 -19.28
N TYR A 140 -22.58 16.49 -19.45
CA TYR A 140 -21.83 17.14 -20.52
C TYR A 140 -20.35 16.73 -20.47
N TYR A 141 -19.71 16.86 -19.30
CA TYR A 141 -18.31 16.46 -19.12
C TYR A 141 -18.08 14.98 -19.47
N HIS A 142 -18.92 14.07 -18.98
CA HIS A 142 -18.81 12.64 -19.26
C HIS A 142 -18.96 12.31 -20.75
N LYS A 143 -19.93 12.93 -21.44
CA LYS A 143 -20.15 12.76 -22.88
C LYS A 143 -18.95 13.25 -23.69
N MET A 144 -18.45 14.44 -23.38
CA MET A 144 -17.31 15.04 -24.07
C MET A 144 -16.03 14.22 -23.88
N LEU A 145 -15.80 13.73 -22.66
CA LEU A 145 -14.66 12.87 -22.34
C LEU A 145 -14.75 11.52 -23.08
N THR A 146 -15.94 10.92 -23.15
CA THR A 146 -16.18 9.68 -23.91
C THR A 146 -15.90 9.88 -25.39
N ALA A 147 -16.35 11.00 -25.97
CA ALA A 147 -16.09 11.34 -27.37
C ALA A 147 -14.58 11.56 -27.65
N ALA A 148 -13.85 12.22 -26.74
CA ALA A 148 -12.41 12.38 -26.86
C ALA A 148 -11.68 11.02 -26.80
N PHE A 149 -12.03 10.16 -25.84
CA PHE A 149 -11.45 8.81 -25.78
C PHE A 149 -11.84 7.95 -26.98
N LYS A 150 -12.98 8.20 -27.63
CA LYS A 150 -13.32 7.50 -28.87
C LYS A 150 -12.36 7.86 -30.01
N GLN A 151 -11.92 9.11 -30.12
CA GLN A 151 -10.89 9.50 -31.07
C GLN A 151 -9.55 8.81 -30.78
N VAL A 152 -9.18 8.72 -29.50
CA VAL A 152 -7.98 7.99 -29.05
C VAL A 152 -8.08 6.50 -29.38
N TYR A 153 -9.25 5.89 -29.18
CA TYR A 153 -9.52 4.50 -29.53
C TYR A 153 -9.32 4.25 -31.03
N ASP A 154 -9.80 5.17 -31.87
CA ASP A 154 -9.73 5.04 -33.32
C ASP A 154 -8.29 5.10 -33.85
N VAL A 155 -7.43 5.95 -33.26
CA VAL A 155 -6.02 6.08 -33.70
C VAL A 155 -5.09 5.00 -33.13
N LEU A 156 -5.42 4.41 -31.97
CA LEU A 156 -4.60 3.37 -31.35
C LEU A 156 -4.77 2.03 -32.09
N LYS A 157 -3.67 1.32 -32.34
CA LYS A 157 -3.69 -0.04 -32.92
C LYS A 157 -4.38 -1.05 -32.00
N ARG A 158 -5.00 -2.07 -32.59
CA ARG A 158 -5.56 -3.23 -31.86
C ARG A 158 -4.48 -3.92 -31.01
N GLY A 159 -4.88 -4.41 -29.85
CA GLY A 159 -3.98 -5.09 -28.92
C GLY A 159 -3.02 -4.18 -28.15
N LYS A 160 -3.03 -2.87 -28.41
CA LYS A 160 -2.13 -1.90 -27.78
C LYS A 160 -2.75 -1.21 -26.57
N TYR A 161 -1.91 -0.46 -25.87
CA TYR A 161 -2.20 0.05 -24.54
C TYR A 161 -2.31 1.58 -24.51
N MET A 162 -3.15 2.06 -23.61
CA MET A 162 -3.24 3.45 -23.21
C MET A 162 -3.07 3.54 -21.70
N THR A 163 -2.30 4.51 -21.21
CA THR A 163 -2.27 4.88 -19.81
C THR A 163 -2.87 6.26 -19.64
N VAL A 164 -3.88 6.34 -18.79
CA VAL A 164 -4.50 7.59 -18.35
C VAL A 164 -3.94 7.91 -16.97
N THR A 165 -3.23 9.03 -16.86
CA THR A 165 -2.89 9.59 -15.55
C THR A 165 -4.02 10.48 -15.08
N PHE A 166 -4.45 10.35 -13.83
CA PHE A 166 -5.55 11.15 -13.33
C PHE A 166 -5.48 11.35 -11.80
N HIS A 167 -5.82 12.55 -11.34
CA HIS A 167 -5.91 12.92 -9.94
C HIS A 167 -7.25 13.62 -9.65
N SER A 168 -8.15 12.97 -8.91
CA SER A 168 -9.36 13.62 -8.43
C SER A 168 -9.69 13.15 -7.04
N THR A 169 -9.88 14.09 -6.12
CA THR A 169 -10.46 13.79 -4.81
C THR A 169 -11.95 13.45 -4.88
N ASP A 170 -12.60 13.63 -6.02
CA ASP A 170 -14.00 13.27 -6.24
C ASP A 170 -14.11 11.90 -6.92
N ILE A 171 -14.65 10.92 -6.18
CA ILE A 171 -14.89 9.55 -6.62
C ILE A 171 -15.85 9.49 -7.83
N LYS A 172 -16.83 10.40 -7.91
CA LYS A 172 -17.77 10.45 -9.03
C LYS A 172 -17.04 10.81 -10.32
N VAL A 173 -16.18 11.82 -10.26
CA VAL A 173 -15.34 12.22 -11.41
C VAL A 173 -14.37 11.10 -11.79
N TRP A 174 -13.72 10.45 -10.80
CA TRP A 174 -12.82 9.34 -11.05
C TRP A 174 -13.51 8.14 -11.72
N THR A 175 -14.67 7.73 -11.21
CA THR A 175 -15.47 6.64 -11.80
C THR A 175 -15.97 7.02 -13.21
N SER A 176 -16.30 8.29 -13.43
CA SER A 176 -16.72 8.83 -14.72
C SER A 176 -15.66 8.62 -15.81
N ILE A 177 -14.38 8.85 -15.49
CA ILE A 177 -13.28 8.67 -16.44
C ILE A 177 -13.16 7.21 -16.86
N ILE A 178 -13.18 6.29 -15.89
CA ILE A 178 -13.09 4.86 -16.18
C ILE A 178 -14.27 4.43 -17.05
N LYS A 179 -15.49 4.87 -16.71
CA LYS A 179 -16.69 4.61 -17.52
C LYS A 179 -16.55 5.19 -18.93
N ALA A 180 -16.07 6.41 -19.09
CA ALA A 180 -15.90 7.07 -20.39
C ALA A 180 -14.90 6.33 -21.29
N VAL A 181 -13.78 5.89 -20.73
CA VAL A 181 -12.77 5.11 -21.47
C VAL A 181 -13.30 3.73 -21.86
N VAL A 182 -14.01 3.06 -20.94
CA VAL A 182 -14.64 1.77 -21.24
C VAL A 182 -15.70 1.93 -22.33
N LEU A 183 -16.58 2.93 -22.24
CA LEU A 183 -17.59 3.24 -23.26
C LEU A 183 -17.00 3.57 -24.63
N ALA A 184 -15.80 4.15 -24.69
CA ALA A 184 -15.09 4.37 -25.95
C ALA A 184 -14.65 3.05 -26.65
N GLY A 185 -14.60 1.94 -25.90
CA GLY A 185 -14.33 0.58 -26.39
C GLY A 185 -13.10 -0.08 -25.77
N PHE A 186 -12.43 0.57 -24.81
CA PHE A 186 -11.24 0.03 -24.17
C PHE A 186 -11.55 -0.98 -23.07
N ASP A 187 -10.68 -1.97 -22.90
CA ASP A 187 -10.66 -2.85 -21.75
C ASP A 187 -9.82 -2.25 -20.62
N LEU A 188 -10.41 -2.07 -19.43
CA LEU A 188 -9.64 -1.79 -18.22
C LEU A 188 -8.76 -3.01 -17.89
N GLU A 189 -7.46 -2.79 -17.73
CA GLU A 189 -6.48 -3.84 -17.44
C GLU A 189 -5.89 -3.69 -16.03
N LYS A 190 -5.40 -2.51 -15.67
CA LYS A 190 -4.71 -2.28 -14.39
C LYS A 190 -4.93 -0.87 -13.86
N ILE A 191 -5.06 -0.74 -12.54
CA ILE A 191 -5.02 0.54 -11.85
C ILE A 191 -3.79 0.52 -10.92
N VAL A 192 -2.85 1.43 -11.14
CA VAL A 192 -1.68 1.59 -10.29
C VAL A 192 -1.79 2.92 -9.55
N TYR A 193 -1.73 2.85 -8.23
CA TYR A 193 -1.75 4.02 -7.36
C TYR A 193 -0.32 4.55 -7.18
N GLN A 194 -0.13 5.84 -7.46
CA GLN A 194 1.09 6.58 -7.14
C GLN A 194 0.80 7.52 -5.97
N PRO A 195 1.29 7.20 -4.75
CA PRO A 195 1.19 8.13 -3.64
C PRO A 195 1.96 9.42 -3.93
N PRO A 196 1.46 10.57 -3.48
CA PRO A 196 2.10 11.85 -3.75
C PRO A 196 3.46 11.93 -3.06
N ALA A 197 4.46 12.54 -3.73
CA ALA A 197 5.82 12.70 -3.20
C ALA A 197 5.89 13.47 -1.87
N ARG A 198 4.83 14.23 -1.53
CA ARG A 198 4.62 14.85 -0.21
C ARG A 198 3.15 14.70 0.18
N PRO A 199 2.83 14.14 1.36
CA PRO A 199 1.44 14.06 1.82
C PRO A 199 0.89 15.49 1.98
N SER A 200 -0.24 15.78 1.35
CA SER A 200 -0.96 17.03 1.60
C SER A 200 -1.71 16.91 2.92
N ALA A 201 -1.67 17.96 3.75
CA ALA A 201 -2.42 18.00 5.02
C ALA A 201 -3.92 17.73 4.84
N LYS A 202 -4.47 17.96 3.64
CA LYS A 202 -5.87 17.66 3.29
C LYS A 202 -6.16 16.16 3.15
N GLY A 203 -5.19 15.36 2.69
CA GLY A 203 -5.41 13.94 2.43
C GLY A 203 -5.64 13.11 3.70
N LEU A 204 -5.04 13.54 4.82
CA LEU A 204 -5.27 12.93 6.13
C LEU A 204 -6.60 13.36 6.77
N LEU A 205 -7.18 14.49 6.37
CA LEU A 205 -8.35 15.08 7.03
C LEU A 205 -9.70 14.59 6.46
N GLN A 206 -9.73 13.82 5.37
CA GLN A 206 -10.98 13.36 4.73
C GLN A 206 -11.08 11.82 4.66
N PRO A 207 -11.54 11.16 5.74
CA PRO A 207 -11.64 9.69 5.82
C PRO A 207 -12.72 9.04 4.93
N TYR A 208 -13.48 9.83 4.16
CA TYR A 208 -14.73 9.37 3.53
C TYR A 208 -14.83 9.55 2.02
N GLY A 209 -13.79 10.03 1.32
CA GLY A 209 -13.93 10.12 -0.13
C GLY A 209 -12.87 10.82 -0.97
N SER A 210 -11.75 11.29 -0.39
CA SER A 210 -10.70 11.89 -1.22
C SER A 210 -9.74 10.83 -1.74
N ALA A 211 -9.70 10.60 -3.05
CA ALA A 211 -8.55 9.95 -3.69
C ALA A 211 -7.35 10.91 -3.56
N VAL A 212 -6.35 10.55 -2.76
CA VAL A 212 -5.15 11.36 -2.53
C VAL A 212 -4.01 10.69 -3.28
N GLY A 213 -3.41 11.34 -4.28
CA GLY A 213 -2.33 10.76 -5.13
C GLY A 213 -2.73 10.59 -6.60
N ASP A 214 -1.75 10.33 -7.45
CA ASP A 214 -1.92 10.19 -8.90
C ASP A 214 -2.24 8.73 -9.24
N TYR A 215 -3.07 8.47 -10.25
CA TYR A 215 -3.37 7.10 -10.70
C TYR A 215 -2.90 6.90 -12.12
N TYR A 216 -2.16 5.81 -12.37
CA TYR A 216 -1.92 5.31 -13.70
C TYR A 216 -2.92 4.20 -14.01
N ILE A 217 -3.93 4.54 -14.80
CA ILE A 217 -4.97 3.61 -15.21
C ILE A 217 -4.63 3.10 -16.61
N ARG A 218 -4.28 1.82 -16.70
CA ARG A 218 -3.91 1.17 -17.95
C ARG A 218 -5.10 0.48 -18.57
N PHE A 219 -5.31 0.81 -19.83
CA PHE A 219 -6.35 0.28 -20.70
C PHE A 219 -5.73 -0.40 -21.91
N LYS A 220 -6.44 -1.37 -22.48
CA LYS A 220 -6.05 -2.08 -23.71
C LYS A 220 -7.14 -1.92 -24.76
N LYS A 221 -6.77 -1.62 -26.01
CA LYS A 221 -7.69 -1.76 -27.14
C LYS A 221 -7.85 -3.24 -27.45
N PRO A 222 -9.07 -3.81 -27.40
CA PRO A 222 -9.29 -5.24 -27.67
C PRO A 222 -8.79 -5.65 -29.06
N GLU A 223 -8.39 -6.92 -29.21
CA GLU A 223 -8.01 -7.48 -30.53
C GLU A 223 -9.20 -7.56 -31.49
N ALA A 224 -10.39 -7.82 -30.94
CA ALA A 224 -11.64 -7.90 -31.67
C ALA A 224 -12.64 -6.88 -31.11
N ASP A 225 -13.42 -6.25 -31.99
CA ASP A 225 -14.47 -5.32 -31.58
C ASP A 225 -15.51 -6.07 -30.75
N ARG A 226 -15.58 -5.76 -29.46
CA ARG A 226 -16.66 -6.22 -28.60
C ARG A 226 -17.73 -5.14 -28.61
N LYS A 227 -18.98 -5.51 -28.94
CA LYS A 227 -20.11 -4.67 -28.57
C LYS A 227 -20.20 -4.72 -27.04
N LEU A 228 -19.94 -3.59 -26.39
CA LEU A 228 -20.38 -3.38 -25.02
C LEU A 228 -21.89 -3.41 -25.04
N THR A 229 -22.48 -4.57 -24.81
CA THR A 229 -23.87 -4.62 -24.39
C THR A 229 -23.89 -4.02 -23.00
N GLU A 230 -24.62 -2.92 -22.81
CA GLU A 230 -25.21 -2.59 -21.52
C GLU A 230 -26.07 -3.79 -21.13
N GLY A 231 -25.43 -4.82 -20.55
CA GLY A 231 -26.16 -5.91 -19.97
C GLY A 231 -27.06 -5.28 -18.92
N GLN A 232 -28.35 -5.62 -18.96
CA GLN A 232 -29.27 -5.39 -17.86
C GLN A 232 -28.84 -6.25 -16.67
N VAL A 233 -27.66 -5.97 -16.12
CA VAL A 233 -27.26 -6.44 -14.81
C VAL A 233 -28.19 -5.73 -13.85
N SER A 234 -29.01 -6.48 -13.12
CA SER A 234 -29.90 -5.89 -12.13
C SER A 234 -29.09 -5.08 -11.12
N GLU A 235 -29.70 -4.00 -10.62
CA GLU A 235 -29.09 -3.16 -9.58
C GLU A 235 -28.65 -4.01 -8.37
N GLU A 236 -29.46 -5.02 -8.02
CA GLU A 236 -29.13 -6.03 -7.01
C GLU A 236 -27.87 -6.85 -7.31
N ARG A 237 -27.60 -7.18 -8.58
CA ARG A 237 -26.38 -7.92 -8.95
C ARG A 237 -25.16 -7.00 -8.87
N TYR A 238 -25.29 -5.74 -9.27
CA TYR A 238 -24.23 -4.74 -9.08
C TYR A 238 -23.87 -4.58 -7.60
N GLU A 239 -24.86 -4.35 -6.74
CA GLU A 239 -24.64 -4.17 -5.31
C GLU A 239 -24.00 -5.41 -4.68
N ARG A 240 -24.46 -6.61 -5.04
CA ARG A 240 -23.85 -7.88 -4.61
C ARG A 240 -22.38 -7.99 -5.02
N VAL A 241 -22.05 -7.66 -6.27
CA VAL A 241 -20.64 -7.70 -6.74
C VAL A 241 -19.79 -6.71 -5.96
N VAL A 242 -20.29 -5.50 -5.69
CA VAL A 242 -19.56 -4.49 -4.89
C VAL A 242 -19.27 -5.01 -3.48
N VAL A 243 -20.28 -5.53 -2.79
CA VAL A 243 -20.15 -6.01 -1.40
C VAL A 243 -19.21 -7.21 -1.32
N GLU A 244 -19.38 -8.21 -2.18
CA GLU A 244 -18.54 -9.41 -2.19
C GLU A 244 -17.10 -9.10 -2.61
N ALA A 245 -16.89 -8.20 -3.58
CA ALA A 245 -15.55 -7.72 -3.94
C ALA A 245 -14.87 -7.03 -2.76
N ALA A 246 -15.58 -6.11 -2.08
CA ALA A 246 -15.05 -5.41 -0.91
C ALA A 246 -14.69 -6.37 0.23
N LYS A 247 -15.55 -7.36 0.49
CA LYS A 247 -15.31 -8.40 1.51
C LYS A 247 -14.07 -9.21 1.18
N ARG A 248 -13.95 -9.67 -0.07
CA ARG A 248 -12.80 -10.44 -0.54
C ARG A 248 -11.50 -9.62 -0.43
N ILE A 249 -11.50 -8.36 -0.86
CA ILE A 249 -10.32 -7.49 -0.77
C ILE A 249 -9.88 -7.27 0.68
N LEU A 250 -10.82 -6.99 1.58
CA LEU A 250 -10.53 -6.81 3.00
C LEU A 250 -9.99 -8.09 3.63
N ALA A 251 -10.57 -9.24 3.27
CA ALA A 251 -10.09 -10.55 3.72
C ALA A 251 -8.69 -10.86 3.19
N GLU A 252 -8.44 -10.69 1.89
CA GLU A 252 -7.14 -10.92 1.24
C GLU A 252 -6.04 -10.01 1.80
N ARG A 253 -6.39 -8.78 2.21
CA ARG A 253 -5.46 -7.85 2.84
C ARG A 253 -5.19 -8.19 4.30
N GLY A 254 -6.16 -8.75 5.02
CA GLY A 254 -6.01 -9.14 6.42
C GLY A 254 -5.81 -7.95 7.38
N GLU A 255 -6.15 -6.73 6.98
CA GLU A 255 -5.93 -5.52 7.77
C GLU A 255 -6.96 -4.42 7.46
N PRO A 256 -7.29 -3.51 8.41
CA PRO A 256 -8.12 -2.34 8.14
C PRO A 256 -7.56 -1.54 6.96
N THR A 257 -8.41 -1.24 5.97
CA THR A 257 -7.97 -0.72 4.66
C THR A 257 -8.66 0.61 4.32
N ILE A 258 -7.92 1.52 3.69
CA ILE A 258 -8.46 2.79 3.19
C ILE A 258 -9.37 2.51 1.98
N TYR A 259 -10.51 3.20 1.91
CA TYR A 259 -11.53 3.00 0.86
C TYR A 259 -10.96 2.96 -0.56
N GLN A 260 -9.95 3.79 -0.86
CA GLN A 260 -9.35 3.87 -2.18
C GLN A 260 -8.80 2.53 -2.71
N PHE A 261 -8.10 1.77 -1.86
CA PHE A 261 -7.57 0.46 -2.25
C PHE A 261 -8.70 -0.54 -2.52
N ILE A 262 -9.80 -0.41 -1.78
CA ILE A 262 -11.01 -1.22 -1.95
C ILE A 262 -11.69 -0.85 -3.26
N LEU A 263 -11.89 0.44 -3.53
CA LEU A 263 -12.48 0.96 -4.77
C LEU A 263 -11.72 0.45 -6.01
N ASN A 264 -10.38 0.54 -6.01
CA ASN A 264 -9.57 0.04 -7.12
C ASN A 264 -9.85 -1.45 -7.41
N GLY A 265 -9.95 -2.28 -6.37
CA GLY A 265 -10.27 -3.69 -6.54
C GLY A 265 -11.73 -3.95 -6.96
N ILE A 266 -12.69 -3.20 -6.40
CA ILE A 266 -14.11 -3.28 -6.77
C ILE A 266 -14.29 -2.97 -8.26
N ILE A 267 -13.63 -1.93 -8.79
CA ILE A 267 -13.76 -1.56 -10.21
C ILE A 267 -13.24 -2.66 -11.13
N VAL A 268 -12.10 -3.29 -10.79
CA VAL A 268 -11.56 -4.42 -11.54
C VAL A 268 -12.54 -5.60 -11.52
N GLU A 269 -13.15 -5.87 -10.37
CA GLU A 269 -14.14 -6.95 -10.22
C GLU A 269 -15.43 -6.67 -10.97
N LEU A 270 -15.98 -5.45 -10.85
CA LEU A 270 -17.15 -5.02 -11.60
C LEU A 270 -16.94 -5.13 -13.11
N LYS A 271 -15.74 -4.84 -13.60
CA LYS A 271 -15.38 -5.03 -15.01
C LYS A 271 -15.37 -6.51 -15.38
N ARG A 272 -14.77 -7.36 -14.53
CA ARG A 272 -14.72 -8.82 -14.74
C ARG A 272 -16.12 -9.43 -14.84
N GLU A 273 -17.03 -8.97 -13.99
CA GLU A 273 -18.43 -9.41 -13.95
C GLU A 273 -19.35 -8.73 -14.99
N GLY A 274 -18.82 -7.80 -15.78
CA GLY A 274 -19.60 -7.03 -16.75
C GLY A 274 -20.61 -6.06 -16.14
N ALA A 275 -20.46 -5.73 -14.85
CA ALA A 275 -21.37 -4.88 -14.08
C ALA A 275 -20.90 -3.41 -13.95
N LEU A 276 -19.70 -3.07 -14.43
CA LEU A 276 -19.08 -1.74 -14.26
C LEU A 276 -19.96 -0.58 -14.74
N LEU A 277 -20.72 -0.79 -15.82
CA LEU A 277 -21.58 0.24 -16.42
C LEU A 277 -23.00 0.24 -15.83
N SER A 278 -23.38 -0.77 -15.06
CA SER A 278 -24.77 -1.04 -14.67
C SER A 278 -25.19 -0.39 -13.35
N GLY A 279 -24.22 0.06 -12.53
CA GLY A 279 -24.49 0.68 -11.23
C GLY A 279 -24.92 2.14 -11.31
N LYS A 280 -26.09 2.45 -10.73
CA LYS A 280 -26.56 3.84 -10.50
C LYS A 280 -25.86 4.50 -9.32
N LYS A 281 -25.60 3.72 -8.26
CA LYS A 281 -24.89 4.15 -7.05
C LYS A 281 -23.39 3.98 -7.21
N ASN A 282 -22.62 4.86 -6.57
CA ASN A 282 -21.19 4.66 -6.47
C ASN A 282 -20.87 3.54 -5.47
N PRO A 283 -19.74 2.82 -5.62
CA PRO A 283 -19.40 1.73 -4.71
C PRO A 283 -19.33 2.15 -3.22
N ASP A 284 -19.00 3.41 -2.92
CA ASP A 284 -18.95 3.90 -1.54
C ASP A 284 -20.34 4.01 -0.91
N GLU A 285 -21.34 4.39 -1.70
CA GLU A 285 -22.73 4.49 -1.27
C GLU A 285 -23.25 3.09 -0.91
N VAL A 286 -22.99 2.11 -1.77
CA VAL A 286 -23.34 0.69 -1.52
C VAL A 286 -22.65 0.18 -0.25
N MET A 287 -21.33 0.38 -0.10
CA MET A 287 -20.63 -0.06 1.11
C MET A 287 -21.15 0.61 2.39
N LYS A 288 -21.55 1.89 2.32
CA LYS A 288 -22.12 2.64 3.46
C LYS A 288 -23.47 2.07 3.90
N GLU A 289 -24.31 1.64 2.96
CA GLU A 289 -25.59 1.00 3.28
C GLU A 289 -25.39 -0.31 4.07
N HIS A 290 -24.29 -1.02 3.82
CA HIS A 290 -23.91 -2.27 4.50
C HIS A 290 -22.99 -2.10 5.73
N LEU A 291 -22.82 -0.87 6.26
CA LEU A 291 -22.02 -0.59 7.47
C LEU A 291 -22.54 -1.24 8.76
N LYS A 292 -23.81 -1.64 8.79
CA LYS A 292 -24.40 -2.27 9.97
C LYS A 292 -24.31 -3.79 9.92
N ASP A 293 -24.17 -4.37 8.74
CA ASP A 293 -24.35 -5.80 8.54
C ASP A 293 -23.02 -6.48 8.18
N GLU A 294 -22.26 -5.91 7.23
CA GLU A 294 -21.06 -6.53 6.67
C GLU A 294 -19.77 -5.83 7.10
N PHE A 295 -19.79 -4.49 7.16
CA PHE A 295 -18.58 -3.67 7.37
C PHE A 295 -18.57 -2.95 8.71
N THR A 296 -17.41 -2.46 9.12
CA THR A 296 -17.21 -1.55 10.25
C THR A 296 -16.10 -0.55 9.95
N LEU A 297 -16.04 0.55 10.69
CA LEU A 297 -15.00 1.57 10.55
C LEU A 297 -14.11 1.60 11.78
N ILE A 298 -12.82 1.38 11.57
CA ILE A 298 -11.78 1.42 12.61
C ILE A 298 -11.11 2.79 12.59
N ASN A 299 -11.02 3.44 13.75
CA ASN A 299 -10.33 4.72 13.87
C ASN A 299 -8.81 4.52 13.76
N VAL A 300 -8.17 5.31 12.89
CA VAL A 300 -6.71 5.43 12.81
C VAL A 300 -6.27 6.47 13.82
N LYS A 301 -5.37 6.11 14.72
CA LYS A 301 -4.79 7.01 15.71
C LYS A 301 -3.36 7.39 15.30
N ASP A 302 -2.97 8.63 15.57
CA ASP A 302 -1.56 9.04 15.47
C ASP A 302 -0.74 8.57 16.67
N GLU A 303 0.57 8.85 16.67
CA GLU A 303 1.48 8.51 17.77
C GLU A 303 1.08 9.13 19.13
N LYS A 304 0.20 10.13 19.12
CA LYS A 304 -0.32 10.82 20.31
C LYS A 304 -1.73 10.32 20.69
N GLY A 305 -2.22 9.26 20.04
CA GLY A 305 -3.53 8.67 20.29
C GLY A 305 -4.71 9.45 19.73
N LYS A 306 -4.48 10.54 18.99
CA LYS A 306 -5.54 11.36 18.39
C LYS A 306 -6.03 10.68 17.11
N SER A 307 -7.36 10.61 16.95
CA SER A 307 -7.97 10.07 15.74
C SER A 307 -7.63 10.97 14.54
N VAL A 308 -6.90 10.40 13.58
CA VAL A 308 -6.49 11.06 12.34
C VAL A 308 -7.26 10.56 11.13
N GLY A 309 -8.09 9.52 11.26
CA GLY A 309 -8.90 9.01 10.16
C GLY A 309 -9.68 7.75 10.50
N LYS A 310 -10.32 7.14 9.51
CA LYS A 310 -10.99 5.85 9.63
C LYS A 310 -10.64 4.93 8.45
N LYS A 311 -10.51 3.64 8.73
CA LYS A 311 -10.33 2.58 7.73
C LYS A 311 -11.51 1.61 7.77
N TRP A 312 -11.82 1.00 6.63
CA TRP A 312 -12.86 0.00 6.50
C TRP A 312 -12.35 -1.36 6.96
N TRP A 313 -13.23 -2.09 7.63
CA TRP A 313 -12.97 -3.43 8.11
C TRP A 313 -14.24 -4.30 8.07
N LEU A 314 -14.06 -5.60 8.28
CA LEU A 314 -15.14 -6.59 8.30
C LEU A 314 -15.75 -6.69 9.69
N LYS A 315 -17.08 -6.79 9.77
CA LYS A 315 -17.79 -6.89 11.06
C LYS A 315 -17.79 -8.32 11.63
N ASN A 316 -17.97 -9.32 10.79
CA ASN A 316 -18.07 -10.74 11.18
C ASN A 316 -16.90 -11.56 10.64
N VAL A 317 -15.70 -11.31 11.18
CA VAL A 317 -14.45 -11.98 10.81
C VAL A 317 -14.56 -13.51 10.89
N LYS A 318 -15.37 -14.03 11.83
CA LYS A 318 -15.61 -15.47 12.07
C LYS A 318 -16.33 -16.21 10.93
N SER A 319 -17.05 -15.50 10.06
CA SER A 319 -17.81 -16.10 8.95
C SER A 319 -16.97 -16.38 7.70
N ILE A 320 -15.76 -15.81 7.65
CA ILE A 320 -14.80 -16.02 6.58
C ILE A 320 -13.94 -17.19 7.04
N SER A 321 -14.22 -18.39 6.51
CA SER A 321 -13.51 -19.60 6.87
C SER A 321 -12.01 -19.38 6.73
N HIS A 322 -11.26 -19.54 7.83
CA HIS A 322 -9.81 -19.48 7.86
C HIS A 322 -9.24 -18.18 7.28
N LEU A 323 -9.21 -17.14 8.10
CA LEU A 323 -8.34 -15.99 7.89
C LEU A 323 -6.87 -16.44 8.07
N GLU A 324 -6.42 -17.29 7.15
CA GLU A 324 -5.07 -17.87 7.01
C GLU A 324 -4.09 -16.87 6.38
N SER A 325 -4.53 -15.66 6.03
CA SER A 325 -3.69 -14.66 5.40
C SER A 325 -3.02 -13.79 6.45
N VAL A 326 -1.72 -14.00 6.63
CA VAL A 326 -0.80 -13.00 7.19
C VAL A 326 -1.14 -11.61 6.63
N PRO A 327 -1.32 -10.59 7.49
CA PRO A 327 -1.63 -9.23 7.07
C PRO A 327 -0.72 -8.76 5.93
N LEU A 328 -1.27 -7.95 5.03
CA LEU A 328 -0.50 -7.44 3.90
C LEU A 328 0.75 -6.69 4.37
N ALA A 329 0.64 -5.86 5.41
CA ALA A 329 1.79 -5.17 5.98
C ALA A 329 2.94 -6.12 6.34
N GLU A 330 2.66 -7.25 7.00
CA GLU A 330 3.66 -8.27 7.35
C GLU A 330 4.24 -8.96 6.10
N ARG A 331 3.39 -9.33 5.13
CA ARG A 331 3.88 -9.95 3.89
C ARG A 331 4.79 -9.01 3.09
N VAL A 332 4.45 -7.72 3.04
CA VAL A 332 5.24 -6.68 2.38
C VAL A 332 6.57 -6.50 3.10
N GLU A 333 6.54 -6.47 4.42
CA GLU A 333 7.72 -6.38 5.27
C GLU A 333 8.69 -7.54 5.03
N THR A 334 8.22 -8.78 5.08
CA THR A 334 9.02 -9.97 4.72
C THR A 334 9.61 -9.84 3.33
N ALA A 335 8.81 -9.42 2.34
CA ALA A 335 9.28 -9.27 0.96
C ALA A 335 10.37 -8.19 0.81
N VAL A 336 10.28 -7.08 1.55
CA VAL A 336 11.31 -6.02 1.54
C VAL A 336 12.61 -6.56 2.13
N VAL A 337 12.51 -7.27 3.25
CA VAL A 337 13.67 -7.91 3.89
C VAL A 337 14.31 -8.95 2.96
N ASP A 338 13.52 -9.81 2.32
CA ASP A 338 14.01 -10.78 1.33
C ASP A 338 14.80 -10.13 0.20
N VAL A 339 14.32 -8.99 -0.33
CA VAL A 339 15.03 -8.24 -1.38
C VAL A 339 16.38 -7.73 -0.86
N LEU A 340 16.44 -7.22 0.37
CA LEU A 340 17.68 -6.75 1.00
C LEU A 340 18.68 -7.89 1.28
N HIS A 341 18.20 -9.08 1.63
CA HIS A 341 19.06 -10.27 1.80
C HIS A 341 19.65 -10.72 0.46
N ASN A 342 18.82 -10.79 -0.58
CA ASN A 342 19.24 -11.26 -1.90
C ASN A 342 20.12 -10.25 -2.64
N LYS A 343 19.94 -8.94 -2.40
CA LYS A 343 20.68 -7.86 -3.06
C LYS A 343 21.49 -7.07 -2.04
N VAL A 344 22.82 -7.25 -2.06
CA VAL A 344 23.77 -6.59 -1.14
C VAL A 344 23.59 -5.06 -1.10
N LYS A 345 23.25 -4.42 -2.23
CA LYS A 345 23.00 -2.98 -2.35
C LYS A 345 21.95 -2.71 -3.41
N VAL A 346 20.86 -2.01 -3.07
CA VAL A 346 19.70 -1.86 -3.97
C VAL A 346 19.10 -0.45 -3.91
N SER A 347 18.64 0.09 -5.05
CA SER A 347 17.94 1.39 -5.09
C SER A 347 16.49 1.26 -4.60
N PHE A 348 15.91 2.38 -4.14
CA PHE A 348 14.50 2.41 -3.74
C PHE A 348 13.56 2.00 -4.87
N ASP A 349 13.81 2.46 -6.10
CA ASP A 349 12.98 2.13 -7.27
C ASP A 349 13.01 0.63 -7.59
N ASN A 350 14.17 -0.01 -7.47
CA ASN A 350 14.29 -1.45 -7.69
C ASN A 350 13.56 -2.26 -6.60
N ILE A 351 13.57 -1.79 -5.34
CA ILE A 351 12.77 -2.41 -4.27
C ILE A 351 11.28 -2.25 -4.59
N LEU A 352 10.82 -1.03 -4.91
CA LEU A 352 9.42 -0.77 -5.25
C LEU A 352 8.96 -1.61 -6.43
N GLN A 353 9.79 -1.78 -7.46
CA GLN A 353 9.48 -2.62 -8.62
C GLN A 353 9.19 -4.07 -8.21
N GLU A 354 10.07 -4.69 -7.43
CA GLU A 354 9.92 -6.08 -6.95
C GLU A 354 8.65 -6.22 -6.08
N ILE A 355 8.44 -5.27 -5.17
CA ILE A 355 7.27 -5.26 -4.28
C ILE A 355 5.97 -5.07 -5.07
N PHE A 356 5.92 -4.16 -6.04
CA PHE A 356 4.72 -3.90 -6.85
C PHE A 356 4.42 -5.01 -7.87
N ILE A 357 5.44 -5.78 -8.27
CA ILE A 357 5.25 -7.01 -9.04
C ILE A 357 4.67 -8.11 -8.13
N LYS A 358 5.22 -8.30 -6.92
CA LYS A 358 4.77 -9.32 -5.96
C LYS A 358 3.36 -9.04 -5.42
N PHE A 359 3.02 -7.77 -5.21
CA PHE A 359 1.73 -7.33 -4.65
C PHE A 359 1.00 -6.38 -5.62
N PRO A 360 0.30 -6.91 -6.64
CA PRO A 360 -0.42 -6.07 -7.60
C PRO A 360 -1.79 -5.60 -7.10
N ASN A 361 -2.33 -4.58 -7.76
CA ASN A 361 -3.72 -4.12 -7.64
C ASN A 361 -4.10 -3.73 -6.19
N ALA A 362 -5.17 -4.31 -5.65
CA ALA A 362 -5.67 -4.02 -4.30
C ALA A 362 -4.69 -4.44 -3.19
N LEU A 363 -3.65 -5.21 -3.51
CA LEU A 363 -2.57 -5.58 -2.59
C LEU A 363 -1.36 -4.66 -2.69
N THR A 364 -1.33 -3.69 -3.60
CA THR A 364 -0.19 -2.78 -3.74
C THR A 364 -0.01 -1.98 -2.45
N PRO A 365 1.16 -2.03 -1.79
CA PRO A 365 1.41 -1.28 -0.56
C PRO A 365 1.65 0.20 -0.83
N ASP A 366 1.56 1.04 0.21
CA ASP A 366 2.02 2.42 0.11
C ASP A 366 3.55 2.49 0.05
N THR A 367 4.09 3.36 -0.80
CA THR A 367 5.55 3.57 -0.90
C THR A 367 6.16 4.07 0.41
N GLN A 368 5.39 4.77 1.23
CA GLN A 368 5.82 5.26 2.53
C GLN A 368 5.94 4.12 3.53
N ASP A 369 5.02 3.16 3.52
CA ASP A 369 5.11 1.94 4.35
C ASP A 369 6.39 1.17 4.00
N VAL A 370 6.67 0.97 2.71
CA VAL A 370 7.92 0.34 2.23
C VAL A 370 9.15 1.12 2.70
N ARG A 371 9.09 2.46 2.66
CA ARG A 371 10.19 3.32 3.12
C ARG A 371 10.40 3.26 4.63
N GLU A 372 9.34 3.13 5.41
CA GLU A 372 9.41 2.99 6.87
C GLU A 372 10.04 1.65 7.25
N ILE A 373 9.64 0.57 6.57
CA ILE A 373 10.30 -0.74 6.69
C ILE A 373 11.79 -0.63 6.36
N LEU A 374 12.16 0.03 5.26
CA LEU A 374 13.57 0.21 4.90
C LEU A 374 14.36 0.97 5.96
N LYS A 375 13.80 2.03 6.55
CA LYS A 375 14.46 2.77 7.65
C LYS A 375 14.67 1.89 8.89
N GLU A 376 13.82 0.89 9.10
CA GLU A 376 13.95 -0.05 10.21
C GLU A 376 15.08 -1.06 9.94
N TYR A 377 15.13 -1.66 8.75
CA TYR A 377 16.01 -2.80 8.44
C TYR A 377 17.29 -2.47 7.67
N ALA A 378 17.39 -1.30 7.04
CA ALA A 378 18.49 -0.94 6.15
C ALA A 378 19.06 0.46 6.44
N ASP A 379 20.34 0.63 6.10
CA ASP A 379 21.04 1.92 6.09
C ASP A 379 21.15 2.46 4.67
N THR A 380 21.07 3.78 4.54
CA THR A 380 21.30 4.49 3.28
C THR A 380 22.78 4.70 3.03
N THR A 381 23.22 4.38 1.82
CA THR A 381 24.59 4.61 1.33
C THR A 381 24.73 6.00 0.70
N PRO A 382 25.97 6.53 0.53
CA PRO A 382 26.19 7.88 -0.01
C PRO A 382 25.61 8.12 -1.41
N ASP A 383 25.47 7.08 -2.23
CA ASP A 383 24.82 7.12 -3.56
C ASP A 383 23.29 6.90 -3.50
N GLY A 384 22.68 6.97 -2.32
CA GLY A 384 21.22 6.91 -2.13
C GLY A 384 20.61 5.52 -2.21
N LYS A 385 21.42 4.44 -2.15
CA LYS A 385 20.94 3.05 -2.15
C LYS A 385 20.84 2.49 -0.72
N TRP A 386 20.14 1.37 -0.56
CA TRP A 386 19.89 0.70 0.71
C TRP A 386 20.73 -0.58 0.85
N VAL A 387 21.21 -0.82 2.07
CA VAL A 387 21.97 -2.02 2.48
C VAL A 387 21.42 -2.50 3.83
N LEU A 388 21.25 -3.81 4.01
CA LEU A 388 20.76 -4.39 5.26
C LEU A 388 21.66 -4.00 6.44
N LYS A 389 21.06 -3.59 7.56
CA LYS A 389 21.80 -3.22 8.78
C LYS A 389 22.60 -4.40 9.33
N PRO A 390 23.86 -4.21 9.78
CA PRO A 390 24.67 -5.27 10.38
C PRO A 390 23.99 -5.94 11.59
N ILE A 391 23.18 -5.21 12.36
CA ILE A 391 22.48 -5.75 13.53
C ILE A 391 21.44 -6.81 13.16
N VAL A 392 20.92 -6.83 11.94
CA VAL A 392 19.97 -7.87 11.48
C VAL A 392 20.68 -9.23 11.37
N LYS A 393 21.94 -9.26 10.92
CA LYS A 393 22.76 -10.48 10.91
C LYS A 393 23.15 -10.96 12.31
N ILE A 394 23.34 -10.02 13.25
CA ILE A 394 23.60 -10.37 14.66
C ILE A 394 22.34 -11.02 15.27
N ARG A 395 21.15 -10.52 14.93
CA ARG A 395 19.86 -11.07 15.40
C ARG A 395 19.60 -12.50 14.92
N GLU A 396 19.99 -12.87 13.70
CA GLU A 396 19.93 -14.28 13.26
C GLU A 396 20.74 -15.20 14.19
N SER A 397 21.91 -14.77 14.65
CA SER A 397 22.65 -15.51 15.68
C SER A 397 21.94 -15.54 17.04
N GLU A 398 21.12 -14.54 17.36
CA GLU A 398 20.28 -14.55 18.57
C GLU A 398 19.09 -15.51 18.42
N HIS A 399 18.60 -15.77 17.20
CA HIS A 399 17.56 -16.78 16.92
C HIS A 399 17.99 -18.15 17.45
N SER A 400 19.10 -18.64 16.87
CA SER A 400 19.64 -19.97 17.17
C SER A 400 20.06 -20.06 18.63
N LYS A 401 20.52 -18.94 19.22
CA LYS A 401 20.79 -18.83 20.65
C LYS A 401 19.52 -19.10 21.46
N MET A 402 18.42 -18.37 21.22
CA MET A 402 17.20 -18.54 22.00
C MET A 402 16.62 -19.96 21.88
N ILE A 403 16.59 -20.52 20.66
CA ILE A 403 16.17 -21.91 20.42
C ILE A 403 17.04 -22.89 21.22
N TYR A 404 18.36 -22.69 21.21
CA TYR A 404 19.29 -23.49 22.00
C TYR A 404 18.98 -23.41 23.51
N LEU A 405 18.76 -22.20 24.04
CA LEU A 405 18.43 -22.01 25.46
C LEU A 405 17.14 -22.75 25.83
N LEU A 406 16.07 -22.58 25.04
CA LEU A 406 14.78 -23.25 25.24
C LEU A 406 14.91 -24.76 25.18
N GLY A 407 15.68 -25.30 24.23
CA GLY A 407 15.89 -26.74 24.12
C GLY A 407 16.61 -27.33 25.34
N VAL A 408 17.65 -26.65 25.84
CA VAL A 408 18.35 -27.09 27.07
C VAL A 408 17.45 -26.99 28.30
N LEU A 409 16.66 -25.91 28.42
CA LEU A 409 15.72 -25.73 29.53
C LEU A 409 14.62 -26.81 29.51
N GLY A 410 14.08 -27.14 28.35
CA GLY A 410 13.05 -28.18 28.20
C GLY A 410 13.55 -29.55 28.65
N GLN A 411 14.77 -29.94 28.25
CA GLN A 411 15.39 -31.19 28.71
C GLN A 411 15.58 -31.20 30.24
N LYS A 412 16.03 -30.09 30.83
CA LYS A 412 16.20 -29.96 32.30
C LYS A 412 14.88 -29.93 33.06
N ALA A 413 13.80 -29.51 32.41
CA ALA A 413 12.45 -29.57 32.95
C ALA A 413 11.79 -30.96 32.79
N GLY A 414 12.49 -31.93 32.19
CA GLY A 414 12.03 -33.31 32.04
C GLY A 414 11.20 -33.57 30.78
N PHE A 415 11.14 -32.63 29.83
CA PHE A 415 10.35 -32.79 28.61
C PHE A 415 11.12 -33.47 27.48
N ASP A 416 10.36 -34.12 26.61
CA ASP A 416 10.79 -34.44 25.26
C ASP A 416 10.80 -33.16 24.41
N VAL A 417 11.94 -32.82 23.82
CA VAL A 417 12.13 -31.57 23.06
C VAL A 417 12.12 -31.85 21.57
N TRP A 418 11.34 -31.08 20.82
CA TRP A 418 11.36 -31.03 19.37
C TRP A 418 11.82 -29.64 18.89
N ILE A 419 12.63 -29.62 17.83
CA ILE A 419 13.10 -28.41 17.16
C ILE A 419 12.53 -28.39 15.73
N GLY A 420 12.06 -27.23 15.29
CA GLY A 420 11.51 -27.01 13.96
C GLY A 420 12.41 -27.52 12.83
N ILE A 421 11.81 -28.05 11.76
CA ILE A 421 12.55 -28.69 10.66
C ILE A 421 13.56 -27.73 10.01
N ARG A 422 13.22 -26.44 9.90
CA ARG A 422 14.07 -25.41 9.28
C ARG A 422 15.28 -25.11 10.17
N GLU A 423 15.07 -25.07 11.47
CA GLU A 423 16.03 -24.64 12.50
C GLU A 423 16.99 -25.78 12.88
N GLN A 424 16.62 -27.05 12.64
CA GLN A 424 17.46 -28.21 12.93
C GLN A 424 18.86 -28.17 12.28
N GLY A 425 19.00 -27.47 11.15
CA GLY A 425 20.26 -27.27 10.43
C GLY A 425 21.21 -26.26 11.10
N GLU A 426 20.68 -25.36 11.93
CA GLU A 426 21.42 -24.25 12.52
C GLU A 426 22.36 -24.71 13.64
N MET A 427 23.33 -23.85 13.98
CA MET A 427 24.30 -24.10 15.04
C MET A 427 24.40 -22.92 15.99
N TYR A 428 24.50 -23.22 17.28
CA TYR A 428 24.88 -22.25 18.30
C TYR A 428 25.94 -22.86 19.21
N ASN A 429 27.00 -22.10 19.51
CA ASN A 429 28.12 -22.54 20.36
C ASN A 429 28.73 -23.90 19.94
N LYS A 430 28.86 -24.13 18.63
CA LYS A 430 29.34 -25.41 18.02
C LYS A 430 28.44 -26.62 18.28
N VAL A 431 27.22 -26.42 18.78
CA VAL A 431 26.20 -27.45 18.93
C VAL A 431 25.15 -27.25 17.85
N LYS A 432 24.83 -28.33 17.13
CA LYS A 432 23.77 -28.33 16.12
C LYS A 432 22.42 -28.43 16.81
N LEU A 433 21.44 -27.59 16.47
CA LEU A 433 20.16 -27.56 17.20
C LEU A 433 19.42 -28.91 17.18
N SER A 434 19.55 -29.68 16.08
CA SER A 434 19.02 -31.05 16.00
C SER A 434 19.52 -32.02 17.10
N SER A 435 20.66 -31.74 17.76
CA SER A 435 21.16 -32.60 18.84
C SER A 435 20.41 -32.40 20.15
N LEU A 436 19.61 -31.34 20.27
CA LEU A 436 18.74 -31.10 21.43
C LEU A 436 17.45 -31.94 21.38
N ILE A 437 17.17 -32.60 20.25
CA ILE A 437 16.06 -33.54 20.13
C ILE A 437 16.42 -34.83 20.88
N ASN A 438 15.85 -35.01 22.06
CA ASN A 438 16.13 -36.14 22.96
C ASN A 438 15.31 -37.41 22.63
N ASN A 439 14.19 -37.28 21.90
CA ASN A 439 13.36 -38.42 21.49
C ASN A 439 13.09 -38.43 19.97
N LYS A 440 13.93 -39.15 19.21
CA LYS A 440 13.80 -39.23 17.74
C LYS A 440 12.62 -40.07 17.24
N ARG A 441 11.91 -40.79 18.13
CA ARG A 441 10.72 -41.60 17.80
C ARG A 441 9.43 -40.97 18.35
N LEU A 442 9.47 -39.66 18.61
CA LEU A 442 8.35 -38.87 19.10
C LEU A 442 7.11 -39.04 18.22
N ASN A 443 5.98 -39.40 18.86
CA ASN A 443 4.68 -39.40 18.24
C ASN A 443 3.86 -38.25 18.84
N PHE A 444 3.48 -37.27 18.01
CA PHE A 444 2.66 -36.14 18.41
C PHE A 444 1.21 -36.62 18.65
N ARG A 445 0.86 -36.83 19.92
CA ARG A 445 -0.50 -37.23 20.31
C ARG A 445 -1.45 -36.05 20.17
N PHE A 446 -2.71 -36.34 19.82
CA PHE A 446 -3.78 -35.35 19.66
C PHE A 446 -3.59 -34.32 18.53
N ILE A 447 -2.67 -34.58 17.58
CA ILE A 447 -2.49 -33.76 16.38
C ILE A 447 -3.08 -34.47 15.16
N PRO A 448 -4.05 -33.88 14.44
CA PRO A 448 -4.53 -34.41 13.17
C PRO A 448 -3.40 -34.52 12.14
N VAL A 449 -3.43 -35.57 11.32
CA VAL A 449 -2.40 -35.79 10.28
C VAL A 449 -2.28 -34.59 9.33
N THR A 450 -3.40 -33.93 9.03
CA THR A 450 -3.47 -32.72 8.19
C THR A 450 -2.69 -31.52 8.75
N ASN A 451 -2.48 -31.49 10.08
CA ASN A 451 -1.85 -30.36 10.77
C ASN A 451 -0.38 -30.67 11.12
N LEU A 452 0.04 -31.93 11.01
CA LEU A 452 1.33 -32.41 11.49
C LEU A 452 2.51 -31.69 10.83
N ASP A 453 2.44 -31.43 9.52
CA ASP A 453 3.53 -30.75 8.81
C ASP A 453 3.67 -29.30 9.25
N ARG A 454 2.56 -28.59 9.57
CA ARG A 454 2.60 -27.24 10.13
C ARG A 454 3.19 -27.23 11.54
N VAL A 455 2.76 -28.16 12.40
CA VAL A 455 3.25 -28.28 13.79
C VAL A 455 4.76 -28.58 13.83
N LYS A 456 5.29 -29.39 12.89
CA LYS A 456 6.73 -29.68 12.82
C LYS A 456 7.61 -28.48 12.43
N GLN A 457 7.02 -27.38 11.98
CA GLN A 457 7.73 -26.13 11.67
C GLN A 457 7.80 -25.18 12.86
N ILE A 458 7.17 -25.48 14.00
CA ILE A 458 7.27 -24.66 15.22
C ILE A 458 8.71 -24.76 15.76
N ASP A 459 9.30 -23.62 16.11
CA ASP A 459 10.73 -23.51 16.46
C ASP A 459 11.14 -24.45 17.60
N VAL A 460 10.40 -24.44 18.71
CA VAL A 460 10.61 -25.36 19.84
C VAL A 460 9.30 -25.86 20.42
N ILE A 461 9.20 -27.15 20.67
CA ILE A 461 8.06 -27.78 21.34
C ILE A 461 8.58 -28.59 22.52
N TRP A 462 7.94 -28.45 23.68
CA TRP A 462 8.14 -29.34 24.83
C TRP A 462 6.95 -30.28 24.97
N LEU A 463 7.27 -31.58 25.00
CA LEU A 463 6.30 -32.66 25.03
C LEU A 463 6.43 -33.47 26.32
N ASP A 464 5.29 -33.91 26.83
CA ASP A 464 5.18 -34.86 27.93
C ASP A 464 4.34 -36.07 27.45
N GLU A 465 4.95 -37.25 27.43
CA GLU A 465 4.39 -38.48 26.85
C GLU A 465 3.75 -38.29 25.45
N GLY A 466 4.39 -37.48 24.61
CA GLY A 466 3.93 -37.15 23.26
C GLY A 466 2.80 -36.11 23.18
N ARG A 467 2.33 -35.56 24.30
CA ARG A 467 1.40 -34.42 24.34
C ARG A 467 2.18 -33.12 24.39
N ILE A 468 1.80 -32.13 23.59
CA ILE A 468 2.42 -30.81 23.61
C ILE A 468 1.99 -30.06 24.87
N GLN A 469 2.96 -29.62 25.68
CA GLN A 469 2.74 -28.81 26.89
C GLN A 469 3.12 -27.35 26.64
N TYR A 470 4.21 -27.12 25.92
CA TYR A 470 4.66 -25.79 25.51
C TYR A 470 4.94 -25.75 24.02
N GLU A 471 4.60 -24.62 23.40
CA GLU A 471 5.12 -24.22 22.10
C GLU A 471 5.83 -22.88 22.23
N PHE A 472 6.96 -22.76 21.54
CA PHE A 472 7.73 -21.54 21.49
C PHE A 472 7.99 -21.15 20.04
N GLU A 473 7.74 -19.87 19.77
CA GLU A 473 8.06 -19.20 18.51
C GLU A 473 9.07 -18.08 18.83
N VAL A 474 10.26 -18.16 18.26
CA VAL A 474 11.38 -17.26 18.49
C VAL A 474 11.38 -16.19 17.40
N GLU A 475 10.69 -15.09 17.67
CA GLU A 475 10.48 -14.06 16.66
C GLU A 475 11.59 -13.01 16.65
N ASN A 476 12.44 -13.09 15.61
CA ASN A 476 13.40 -12.04 15.27
C ASN A 476 12.84 -10.99 14.32
N THR A 477 11.78 -11.35 13.61
CA THR A 477 11.10 -10.48 12.66
C THR A 477 9.70 -10.13 13.17
N THR A 478 8.99 -9.35 12.39
CA THR A 478 7.73 -8.66 12.71
C THR A 478 6.50 -9.50 12.38
N ALA A 479 6.69 -10.70 11.85
CA ALA A 479 5.63 -11.58 11.34
C ALA A 479 5.06 -12.50 12.44
N ILE A 480 4.56 -11.89 13.51
CA ILE A 480 3.97 -12.63 14.66
C ILE A 480 2.69 -13.38 14.26
N THR A 481 2.01 -12.94 13.19
CA THR A 481 0.79 -13.61 12.75
C THR A 481 1.06 -15.04 12.30
N ASP A 482 2.20 -15.28 11.64
CA ASP A 482 2.60 -16.61 11.17
C ASP A 482 2.84 -17.58 12.33
N ALA A 483 3.50 -17.11 13.40
CA ALA A 483 3.67 -17.86 14.64
C ALA A 483 2.32 -18.22 15.29
N ILE A 484 1.39 -17.26 15.34
CA ILE A 484 0.05 -17.47 15.92
C ILE A 484 -0.74 -18.50 15.11
N VAL A 485 -0.77 -18.35 13.78
CA VAL A 485 -1.50 -19.25 12.87
C VAL A 485 -0.97 -20.67 12.97
N ARG A 486 0.35 -20.87 13.08
CA ARG A 486 0.94 -22.20 13.28
C ARG A 486 0.45 -22.84 14.58
N GLY A 487 0.50 -22.11 15.70
CA GLY A 487 0.07 -22.60 17.02
C GLY A 487 -1.42 -22.94 17.12
N SER A 488 -2.29 -22.19 16.43
CA SER A 488 -3.74 -22.46 16.38
C SER A 488 -4.09 -23.80 15.70
N ASN A 489 -3.15 -24.46 15.00
CA ASN A 489 -3.37 -25.80 14.43
C ASN A 489 -3.30 -26.93 15.49
N ILE A 490 -2.99 -26.62 16.75
CA ILE A 490 -2.96 -27.60 17.84
C ILE A 490 -4.31 -27.58 18.59
N PRO A 491 -5.11 -28.67 18.53
CA PRO A 491 -6.53 -28.63 18.89
C PRO A 491 -6.86 -28.80 20.39
N HIS A 492 -5.88 -28.92 21.30
CA HIS A 492 -6.13 -29.09 22.73
C HIS A 492 -5.83 -27.83 23.56
N ASN A 493 -6.66 -27.57 24.57
CA ASN A 493 -6.71 -26.29 25.28
C ASN A 493 -5.68 -26.10 26.40
N ASN A 494 -4.95 -27.15 26.79
CA ASN A 494 -4.02 -27.11 27.92
C ASN A 494 -2.58 -26.99 27.43
N ILE A 495 -2.28 -25.92 26.69
CA ILE A 495 -0.95 -25.64 26.12
C ILE A 495 -0.53 -24.24 26.54
N LYS A 496 0.75 -24.10 26.89
CA LYS A 496 1.40 -22.81 27.08
C LYS A 496 2.01 -22.36 25.76
N ARG A 497 1.38 -21.39 25.10
CA ARG A 497 1.87 -20.79 23.86
C ARG A 497 2.72 -19.59 24.19
N VAL A 498 3.95 -19.53 23.68
CA VAL A 498 4.92 -18.52 24.07
C VAL A 498 5.64 -17.95 22.84
N ILE A 499 5.63 -16.63 22.70
CA ILE A 499 6.46 -15.94 21.70
C ILE A 499 7.66 -15.32 22.42
N VAL A 500 8.86 -15.66 21.95
CA VAL A 500 10.13 -15.17 22.49
C VAL A 500 10.64 -14.04 21.60
N ILE A 501 10.82 -12.84 22.14
CA ILE A 501 11.13 -11.62 21.36
C ILE A 501 12.25 -10.74 21.94
N PRO A 502 12.95 -9.94 21.12
CA PRO A 502 13.87 -8.92 21.61
C PRO A 502 13.15 -7.81 22.39
N LYS A 503 13.73 -7.34 23.51
CA LYS A 503 13.13 -6.28 24.35
C LYS A 503 12.92 -4.96 23.62
N GLU A 504 13.82 -4.62 22.70
CA GLU A 504 13.74 -3.41 21.88
C GLU A 504 12.45 -3.32 21.04
N ARG A 505 11.78 -4.46 20.81
CA ARG A 505 10.61 -4.58 19.93
C ARG A 505 9.29 -4.60 20.69
N GLU A 506 9.35 -4.53 22.02
CA GLU A 506 8.16 -4.52 22.90
C GLU A 506 7.15 -3.44 22.49
N LYS A 507 7.64 -2.23 22.20
CA LYS A 507 6.80 -1.09 21.79
C LYS A 507 6.14 -1.30 20.43
N LEU A 508 6.87 -1.82 19.44
CA LEU A 508 6.33 -2.10 18.11
C LEU A 508 5.27 -3.19 18.19
N LEU A 509 5.57 -4.25 18.95
CA LEU A 509 4.65 -5.34 19.19
C LEU A 509 3.37 -4.83 19.87
N TYR A 510 3.48 -4.05 20.94
CA TYR A 510 2.32 -3.49 21.63
C TYR A 510 1.36 -2.77 20.66
N ARG A 511 1.89 -2.05 19.66
CA ARG A 511 1.07 -1.41 18.62
C ARG A 511 0.39 -2.44 17.71
N LYS A 512 1.10 -3.46 17.25
CA LYS A 512 0.53 -4.56 16.44
C LYS A 512 -0.53 -5.36 17.22
N LEU A 513 -0.36 -5.51 18.54
CA LEU A 513 -1.34 -6.15 19.43
C LEU A 513 -2.68 -5.41 19.51
N GLU A 514 -2.74 -4.13 19.12
CA GLU A 514 -4.00 -3.38 19.03
C GLU A 514 -4.79 -3.70 17.74
N GLU A 515 -4.21 -4.44 16.79
CA GLU A 515 -4.90 -4.83 15.56
C GLU A 515 -6.01 -5.86 15.84
N PRO A 516 -7.22 -5.71 15.25
CA PRO A 516 -8.38 -6.53 15.61
C PRO A 516 -8.15 -8.05 15.50
N ILE A 517 -7.52 -8.53 14.42
CA ILE A 517 -7.29 -9.97 14.19
C ILE A 517 -6.33 -10.57 15.20
N LEU A 518 -5.20 -9.89 15.42
CA LEU A 518 -4.17 -10.33 16.37
C LEU A 518 -4.73 -10.33 17.79
N LYS A 519 -5.45 -9.28 18.16
CA LYS A 519 -6.05 -9.17 19.49
C LYS A 519 -7.06 -10.28 19.78
N GLU A 520 -7.92 -10.64 18.82
CA GLU A 520 -8.85 -11.75 18.98
C GLU A 520 -8.12 -13.09 19.10
N SER A 521 -7.13 -13.35 18.24
CA SER A 521 -6.41 -14.62 18.20
C SER A 521 -5.56 -14.85 19.47
N LEU A 522 -4.88 -13.81 19.97
CA LEU A 522 -4.05 -13.90 21.17
C LEU A 522 -4.85 -14.18 22.44
N VAL A 523 -6.05 -13.60 22.55
CA VAL A 523 -6.95 -13.83 23.68
C VAL A 523 -7.57 -15.22 23.62
N MET A 524 -7.97 -15.68 22.43
CA MET A 524 -8.56 -17.02 22.27
C MET A 524 -7.56 -18.13 22.60
N ASP A 525 -6.32 -18.01 22.12
CA ASP A 525 -5.32 -19.07 22.24
C ASP A 525 -4.37 -18.88 23.46
N ASN A 526 -4.62 -17.87 24.30
CA ASN A 526 -3.90 -17.60 25.55
C ASN A 526 -2.37 -17.55 25.40
N TRP A 527 -1.92 -16.81 24.39
CA TRP A 527 -0.49 -16.59 24.10
C TRP A 527 0.20 -15.83 25.23
N ASN A 528 1.49 -16.12 25.43
CA ASN A 528 2.37 -15.49 26.41
C ASN A 528 3.60 -14.94 25.68
N PHE A 529 4.31 -14.00 26.31
CA PHE A 529 5.54 -13.45 25.75
C PHE A 529 6.70 -13.56 26.73
N VAL A 530 7.88 -13.81 26.18
CA VAL A 530 9.17 -13.82 26.91
C VAL A 530 10.15 -12.95 26.15
N PHE A 531 10.93 -12.16 26.88
CA PHE A 531 11.95 -11.33 26.26
C PHE A 531 13.31 -12.00 26.28
N TYR A 532 14.13 -11.79 25.25
CA TYR A 532 15.45 -12.41 25.12
C TYR A 532 16.29 -12.24 26.40
N ASN A 533 16.35 -11.01 26.91
CA ASN A 533 17.09 -10.70 28.14
C ASN A 533 16.55 -11.44 29.37
N ASP A 534 15.25 -11.69 29.45
CA ASP A 534 14.63 -12.37 30.58
C ASP A 534 14.87 -13.89 30.48
N LEU A 535 14.79 -14.46 29.28
CA LEU A 535 15.14 -15.86 29.00
C LEU A 535 16.64 -16.12 29.26
N GLU A 536 17.52 -15.22 28.83
CA GLU A 536 18.96 -15.34 29.06
C GLU A 536 19.31 -15.28 30.55
N LYS A 537 18.73 -14.32 31.28
CA LYS A 537 18.89 -14.24 32.74
C LYS A 537 18.38 -15.52 33.42
N PHE A 538 17.22 -16.01 33.01
CA PHE A 538 16.67 -17.25 33.54
C PHE A 538 17.60 -18.43 33.28
N TYR A 539 18.09 -18.57 32.05
CA TYR A 539 19.03 -19.62 31.67
C TYR A 539 20.30 -19.54 32.50
N ASN A 540 20.96 -18.38 32.55
CA ASN A 540 22.24 -18.22 33.26
C ASN A 540 22.11 -18.54 34.76
N ASN A 541 20.98 -18.20 35.39
CA ASN A 541 20.71 -18.50 36.80
C ASN A 541 20.40 -19.98 37.08
N ASN A 542 19.99 -20.75 36.05
CA ASN A 542 19.51 -22.12 36.23
C ASN A 542 20.30 -23.17 35.44
N ASN A 543 21.26 -22.78 34.59
CA ASN A 543 21.99 -23.71 33.73
C ASN A 543 22.82 -24.72 34.54
N CYS A 544 23.33 -24.32 35.71
CA CYS A 544 24.08 -25.20 36.62
C CYS A 544 23.18 -26.17 37.42
N LYS A 545 21.86 -25.98 37.43
CA LYS A 545 20.92 -26.87 38.15
C LYS A 545 20.67 -28.14 37.33
N LYS A 546 20.50 -29.28 38.02
CA LYS A 546 20.17 -30.56 37.37
C LYS A 546 18.75 -30.58 36.82
N GLU A 547 17.79 -30.03 37.56
CA GLU A 547 16.38 -29.96 37.20
C GLU A 547 15.82 -28.54 37.37
N ILE A 548 14.82 -28.20 36.59
CA ILE A 548 14.14 -26.90 36.59
C ILE A 548 12.64 -27.11 36.74
N SER A 549 12.02 -26.40 37.67
CA SER A 549 10.55 -26.36 37.81
C SER A 549 9.93 -25.41 36.78
N THR A 550 8.90 -25.89 36.08
CA THR A 550 8.11 -25.12 35.11
C THR A 550 7.38 -23.94 35.75
N GLU A 551 6.95 -24.06 37.01
CA GLU A 551 6.29 -22.96 37.74
C GLU A 551 7.20 -21.73 37.91
N ILE A 552 8.52 -21.94 37.96
CA ILE A 552 9.49 -20.85 38.05
C ILE A 552 9.75 -20.27 36.65
N PHE A 553 9.73 -21.10 35.62
CA PHE A 553 9.87 -20.66 34.23
C PHE A 553 8.67 -19.81 33.80
N ASP A 554 7.45 -20.23 34.09
CA ASP A 554 6.21 -19.50 33.76
C ASP A 554 6.17 -18.08 34.35
N LYS A 555 6.93 -17.80 35.44
CA LYS A 555 7.00 -16.45 36.05
C LYS A 555 7.69 -15.40 35.19
N ILE A 556 8.46 -15.80 34.17
CA ILE A 556 9.10 -14.85 33.25
C ILE A 556 8.16 -14.39 32.13
N PHE A 557 6.95 -14.99 32.05
CA PHE A 557 5.98 -14.67 31.02
C PHE A 557 5.31 -13.33 31.35
N ARG A 558 5.34 -12.38 30.41
CA ARG A 558 4.69 -11.08 30.59
C ARG A 558 4.19 -10.52 29.28
N MET A 559 3.03 -9.89 29.29
CA MET A 559 2.52 -9.16 28.13
C MET A 559 3.40 -7.95 27.80
N PRO A 560 3.61 -7.62 26.51
CA PRO A 560 4.22 -6.36 26.09
C PRO A 560 3.48 -5.16 26.66
N LYS A 561 4.21 -4.14 27.11
CA LYS A 561 3.65 -2.89 27.66
C LYS A 561 4.07 -1.67 26.86
N ASN A 562 3.28 -0.60 26.99
CA ASN A 562 3.65 0.72 26.47
C ASN A 562 4.47 1.47 27.54
N ASP A 563 5.66 1.95 27.19
CA ASP A 563 6.60 2.63 28.12
C ASP A 563 6.00 3.88 28.83
N ALA A 564 4.83 4.37 28.41
CA ALA A 564 4.13 5.49 29.04
C ALA A 564 3.76 5.27 30.52
N GLU A 565 3.61 4.02 30.98
CA GLU A 565 3.31 3.73 32.39
C GLU A 565 4.53 3.87 33.32
N HIS A 566 5.76 3.85 32.79
CA HIS A 566 6.95 4.06 33.63
C HIS A 566 7.16 5.53 34.02
N THR A 567 6.70 6.47 33.19
CA THR A 567 6.82 7.92 33.46
C THR A 567 5.78 8.46 34.45
N GLN A 568 4.69 7.74 34.71
CA GLN A 568 3.64 8.22 35.62
C GLN A 568 3.93 7.89 37.10
N ASN A 569 4.81 6.92 37.38
CA ASN A 569 5.20 6.57 38.74
C ASN A 569 6.48 7.28 39.25
N SER A 570 7.21 7.99 38.38
CA SER A 570 8.40 8.79 38.77
C SER A 570 8.10 10.27 39.06
N LEU A 571 6.86 10.72 38.82
CA LEU A 571 6.42 12.10 39.11
C LEU A 571 5.74 12.27 40.48
N ASN A 572 5.43 11.17 41.18
CA ASN A 572 4.85 11.20 42.55
C ASN A 572 5.93 11.11 43.66
N ILE A 573 7.19 11.42 43.36
CA ILE A 573 8.27 11.54 44.36
C ILE A 573 8.80 13.00 44.43
N TYR A 574 8.28 13.92 43.62
CA TYR A 574 8.61 15.36 43.68
C TYR A 574 7.39 16.27 43.41
N LEU A 575 6.24 15.91 43.97
CA LEU A 575 5.11 16.77 44.31
C LEU A 575 4.49 16.21 45.60
#